data_AF-A0ABD0PDJ0-F1
#
_entry.id   AF-A0ABD0PDJ0-F1
#
_cell.length_a   1.000
_cell.length_b   1.000
_cell.length_c   1.000
_cell.angle_alpha   90.00
_cell.angle_beta   90.00
_cell.angle_gamma   90.00
#
_symmetry.space_group_name_H-M   'P 1'
#
loop_
_entity.id
_entity.type
_entity.pdbx_description
1 polymer ?
#
loop_
_entity_poly.entity_id
_entity_poly.type
_entity_poly.pdbx_seq_one_letter_code
_entity_poly.pdbx_strand_id
1 'polypeptide(L)' 'LQPELTSVSIPDHGTLLGESEVKPITDSDTKRVTYFLGVPYARPPIGELRFSPPQPADWTGTWNATFSR' A
#
# COMPACT_ATOMS: atom_id res chain seq x y z
N LEU A 1 -0.33 5.23 20.83
CA LEU A 1 -0.23 6.35 19.86
C LEU A 1 -1.05 5.94 18.64
N GLN A 2 -1.97 6.77 18.19
CA GLN A 2 -2.76 6.46 16.99
C GLN A 2 -1.85 6.59 15.75
N PRO A 3 -1.97 5.72 14.73
CA PRO A 3 -1.24 5.89 13.48
C PRO A 3 -1.58 7.24 12.82
N GLU A 4 -0.56 7.89 12.28
CA GLU A 4 -0.67 9.15 11.53
C GLU A 4 -0.81 8.85 10.03
N LEU A 5 -1.71 9.55 9.35
CA LEU A 5 -1.86 9.39 7.89
C LEU A 5 -0.62 9.94 7.15
N THR A 6 -0.21 9.23 6.10
CA THR A 6 0.89 9.63 5.22
C THR A 6 0.55 9.36 3.75
N SER A 7 1.32 9.93 2.83
CA SER A 7 1.12 9.68 1.41
C SER A 7 2.41 9.67 0.61
N VAL A 8 2.39 8.97 -0.53
CA VAL A 8 3.49 8.95 -1.51
C VAL A 8 2.93 8.99 -2.93
N SER A 9 3.57 9.76 -3.82
CA SER A 9 3.22 9.82 -5.24
C SER A 9 4.01 8.78 -6.03
N ILE A 10 3.30 7.97 -6.81
CA ILE A 10 3.83 6.93 -7.69
C ILE A 10 3.63 7.39 -9.14
N PRO A 11 4.70 7.52 -9.93
CA PRO A 11 4.60 7.84 -11.36
C PRO A 11 3.63 6.90 -12.09
N ASP A 12 2.91 7.45 -13.06
CA ASP A 12 1.96 6.73 -13.93
C ASP A 12 0.75 6.08 -13.25
N HIS A 13 0.62 6.21 -11.92
CA HIS A 13 -0.52 5.70 -11.17
C HIS A 13 -1.23 6.82 -10.38
N GLY A 14 -0.60 7.38 -9.35
CA GLY A 14 -1.27 8.34 -8.48
C GLY A 14 -0.66 8.39 -7.09
N THR A 15 -1.48 8.56 -6.06
CA THR A 15 -1.03 8.71 -4.67
C THR A 15 -1.45 7.52 -3.83
N LEU A 16 -0.52 6.90 -3.11
CA LEU A 16 -0.87 5.94 -2.05
C LEU A 16 -1.12 6.72 -0.76
N LEU A 17 -2.24 6.43 -0.08
CA LEU A 17 -2.51 6.85 1.29
C LEU A 17 -2.16 5.69 2.23
N GLY A 18 -1.21 5.90 3.14
CA GLY A 18 -0.78 4.91 4.11
C GLY A 18 -0.76 5.48 5.53
N GLU A 19 -0.08 4.78 6.42
CA GLU A 19 0.04 5.17 7.83
C GLU A 19 1.49 5.17 8.29
N SER A 20 1.78 5.97 9.32
CA SER A 20 3.05 5.98 10.02
C SER A 20 2.83 5.95 11.53
N GLU A 21 3.59 5.11 12.22
CA GLU A 21 3.56 5.03 13.68
C GLU A 21 4.92 4.66 14.25
N VAL A 22 5.15 5.02 15.51
CA VAL A 22 6.35 4.61 16.24
C VAL A 22 6.13 3.19 16.78
N LYS A 23 6.96 2.24 16.34
CA LYS A 23 6.96 0.86 16.82
C LYS A 23 8.21 0.56 17.64
N PRO A 24 8.10 -0.26 18.70
CA PRO A 24 9.27 -0.81 19.37
C PRO A 24 10.00 -1.79 18.44
N ILE A 25 11.33 -1.66 18.33
CA ILE A 25 12.19 -2.62 17.63
C ILE A 25 12.81 -3.59 18.65
N THR A 26 13.27 -3.05 19.77
CA THR A 26 13.81 -3.81 20.91
C THR A 26 13.31 -3.18 22.21
N ASP A 27 13.63 -3.79 23.35
CA ASP A 27 13.18 -3.31 24.67
C ASP A 27 13.60 -1.85 24.97
N SER A 28 14.65 -1.33 24.31
CA SER A 28 15.16 0.03 24.50
C SER A 28 15.12 0.91 23.25
N ASP A 29 14.69 0.38 22.10
CA ASP A 29 14.74 1.10 20.83
C ASP A 29 13.37 1.15 20.15
N THR A 30 13.04 2.34 19.62
CA THR A 30 11.79 2.58 18.89
C THR A 30 12.10 3.25 17.57
N LYS A 31 11.31 2.92 16.55
CA LYS A 31 11.46 3.52 15.23
C LYS A 31 10.11 3.90 14.67
N ARG A 32 10.09 5.05 14.00
CA ARG A 32 8.96 5.42 13.15
C ARG A 32 8.96 4.55 11.91
N VAL A 33 7.90 3.77 11.75
CA VAL A 33 7.65 2.94 10.58
C VAL A 33 6.57 3.61 9.76
N THR A 34 6.75 3.62 8.44
CA THR A 34 5.74 4.04 7.48
C THR A 34 5.37 2.81 6.65
N TYR A 35 4.09 2.50 6.55
CA TYR A 35 3.61 1.32 5.85
C TYR A 35 2.42 1.62 4.96
N PHE A 36 2.34 0.86 3.86
CA PHE A 36 1.27 0.89 2.88
C PHE A 36 0.84 -0.57 2.65
N LEU A 37 -0.42 -0.87 2.93
CA LEU A 37 -1.00 -2.21 2.89
C LEU A 37 -1.91 -2.36 1.67
N GLY A 38 -1.98 -3.56 1.10
CA GLY A 38 -2.92 -3.85 0.01
C GLY A 38 -2.69 -2.99 -1.25
N VAL A 39 -1.44 -2.66 -1.57
CA VAL A 39 -1.07 -1.92 -2.79
C VAL A 39 -1.15 -2.86 -4.00
N PRO A 40 -1.96 -2.54 -5.03
CA PRO A 40 -2.11 -3.38 -6.21
C PRO A 40 -0.86 -3.31 -7.08
N TYR A 41 -0.33 -4.47 -7.47
CA TYR A 41 0.82 -4.60 -8.38
C TYR A 41 0.45 -5.22 -9.74
N ALA A 42 -0.74 -5.82 -9.84
CA ALA A 42 -1.30 -6.38 -11.06
C ALA A 42 -2.84 -6.25 -11.04
N ARG A 43 -3.48 -6.40 -12.21
CA ARG A 43 -4.94 -6.49 -12.30
C ARG A 43 -5.42 -7.79 -11.64
N PRO A 44 -6.57 -7.80 -10.93
CA PRO A 44 -7.13 -9.02 -10.35
C PRO A 44 -7.36 -10.11 -11.41
N PRO A 45 -6.91 -11.37 -11.20
CA PRO A 45 -7.01 -12.45 -12.19
C PRO A 45 -8.43 -13.08 -12.20
N ILE A 46 -9.44 -12.26 -12.45
CA ILE A 46 -10.86 -12.64 -12.47
C ILE A 46 -11.42 -12.64 -13.90
N GLY A 47 -12.48 -13.40 -14.14
CA GLY A 47 -13.05 -13.56 -15.49
C GLY A 47 -12.04 -14.13 -16.48
N GLU A 48 -11.94 -13.52 -17.66
CA GLU A 48 -10.98 -13.87 -18.73
C GLU A 48 -9.50 -13.72 -18.32
N LEU A 49 -9.22 -12.99 -17.24
CA LEU A 49 -7.86 -12.88 -16.70
C LEU A 49 -7.45 -14.11 -15.87
N ARG A 50 -8.40 -14.99 -15.51
CA ARG A 50 -8.07 -16.23 -14.80
C ARG A 50 -7.22 -17.12 -15.71
N PHE A 51 -6.12 -17.64 -15.15
CA PHE A 51 -5.13 -18.46 -15.88
C PHE A 51 -4.38 -17.71 -17.00
N SER A 52 -4.56 -16.39 -17.13
CA SER A 52 -3.77 -15.55 -18.04
C SER A 52 -2.54 -14.97 -17.32
N PRO A 53 -1.48 -14.55 -18.04
CA PRO A 53 -0.37 -13.80 -17.45
C PRO A 53 -0.82 -12.53 -16.73
N PRO A 54 -0.13 -12.11 -15.64
CA PRO A 54 -0.49 -10.90 -14.90
C PRO A 54 -0.44 -9.67 -15.81
N GLN A 55 -1.47 -8.84 -15.72
CA GLN A 55 -1.53 -7.56 -16.41
C GLN A 55 -1.12 -6.43 -15.46
N PRO A 56 -0.47 -5.35 -15.94
CA PRO A 56 -0.05 -4.21 -15.11
C PRO A 56 -1.22 -3.62 -14.33
N ALA A 57 -1.01 -3.25 -13.06
CA ALA A 57 -2.04 -2.59 -12.26
C ALA A 57 -2.52 -1.29 -12.92
N ASP A 58 -3.82 -1.03 -12.87
CA ASP A 58 -4.49 0.06 -13.59
C ASP A 58 -5.18 1.06 -12.64
N TRP A 59 -4.65 1.23 -11.43
CA TRP A 59 -5.17 2.21 -10.48
C TRP A 59 -4.71 3.63 -10.85
N THR A 60 -5.62 4.59 -10.65
CA THR A 60 -5.34 6.02 -10.78
C THR A 60 -5.89 6.81 -9.59
N GLY A 61 -5.40 8.04 -9.38
CA GLY A 61 -5.85 8.89 -8.28
C GLY A 61 -5.30 8.45 -6.93
N THR A 62 -6.08 8.59 -5.85
CA THR A 62 -5.65 8.19 -4.50
C THR A 62 -6.06 6.75 -4.18
N TRP A 63 -5.09 5.88 -3.94
CA TRP A 63 -5.34 4.52 -3.45
C TRP A 63 -5.23 4.44 -1.94
N ASN A 64 -6.29 3.96 -1.28
CA ASN A 64 -6.28 3.74 0.16
C ASN A 64 -5.55 2.42 0.49
N ALA A 65 -4.36 2.58 1.07
CA ALA A 65 -3.44 1.53 1.50
C ALA A 65 -3.30 1.46 3.04
N THR A 66 -4.36 1.76 3.80
CA THR A 66 -4.33 1.65 5.28
C THR A 66 -4.78 0.28 5.81
N PHE A 67 -5.19 -0.65 4.94
CA PHE A 67 -5.69 -1.97 5.35
C PHE A 67 -5.26 -3.10 4.40
N SER A 68 -5.22 -4.33 4.92
CA SER A 68 -4.96 -5.55 4.15
C SER A 68 -6.10 -5.88 3.20
N ARG A 69 -5.79 -6.50 2.05
CA ARG A 69 -6.76 -6.95 1.04
C ARG A 69 -6.56 -8.41 0.68
#